data_AF-A0A135RTA7-F1
#
_entry.id   AF-A0A135RTA7-F1
#
_cell.length_a   1.000
_cell.length_b   1.000
_cell.length_c   1.000
_cell.angle_alpha   90.00
_cell.angle_beta   90.00
_cell.angle_gamma   90.00
#
_symmetry.space_group_name_H-M   'P 1'
#
loop_
_entity.id
_entity.type
_entity.pdbx_description
1 polymer ?
#
loop_
_entity_poly.entity_id
_entity_poly.type
_entity_poly.pdbx_seq_one_letter_code
_entity_poly.pdbx_strand_id
1 'polypeptide(L)'
;MSFPPPLIPKSLPPNAKIALISPSFRVNTLVPTALARAQTLLSSLGYAVTTIFQPDGEDLDPVLTAGEPIPAGIRNRLAELRAAFADPTVDMVLCTVGGSTATELIPYLVADVELQRLIKENPKIFVGYSDITVLHWSLRALTGLRTFYGPCAVSELGEAVTSTPASVSSFDFSQEYTESNKTEDDGYLQDFHLAHLLQTLSTPTPTTTPIPIPRSTYYAPITCPYFLSPSTRTSTTPRALL
;
A
#
# COMPACT_ATOMS: atom_id res chain seq x y z
N MET A 1 26.94 -4.91 -3.41
CA MET A 1 26.03 -6.05 -3.13
C MET A 1 24.92 -6.02 -4.16
N SER A 2 24.53 -7.17 -4.74
CA SER A 2 23.35 -7.22 -5.61
C SER A 2 22.09 -7.32 -4.76
N PHE A 3 20.98 -6.77 -5.25
CA PHE A 3 19.68 -6.99 -4.63
C PHE A 3 19.34 -8.49 -4.57
N PRO A 4 18.58 -8.96 -3.55
CA PRO A 4 18.04 -10.31 -3.55
C PRO A 4 17.18 -10.57 -4.80
N PRO A 5 17.06 -11.83 -5.25
CA PRO A 5 16.14 -12.20 -6.32
C PRO A 5 14.72 -11.68 -6.02
N PRO A 6 13.95 -11.26 -7.05
CA PRO A 6 12.59 -10.77 -6.82
C PRO A 6 11.69 -11.85 -6.22
N LEU A 7 11.07 -11.52 -5.10
CA LEU A 7 10.06 -12.32 -4.42
C LEU A 7 8.69 -11.72 -4.73
N ILE A 8 7.83 -12.50 -5.39
CA ILE A 8 6.53 -12.03 -5.89
C ILE A 8 5.45 -12.63 -4.98
N PRO A 9 4.61 -11.81 -4.32
CA PRO A 9 3.51 -12.34 -3.53
C PRO A 9 2.43 -12.96 -4.43
N LYS A 10 1.60 -13.83 -3.86
CA LYS A 10 0.44 -14.39 -4.58
C LYS A 10 -0.57 -13.28 -4.90
N SER A 11 -1.34 -13.46 -5.98
CA SER A 11 -2.48 -12.60 -6.30
C SER A 11 -3.52 -12.65 -5.19
N LEU A 12 -4.24 -11.54 -4.99
CA LEU A 12 -5.28 -11.43 -3.95
C LEU A 12 -6.48 -12.33 -4.29
N PRO A 13 -6.78 -13.38 -3.48
CA PRO A 13 -7.91 -14.25 -3.76
C PRO A 13 -9.26 -13.57 -3.40
N PRO A 14 -10.38 -14.02 -3.99
CA PRO A 14 -11.70 -13.73 -3.45
C PRO A 14 -11.76 -14.20 -1.97
N ASN A 15 -12.30 -13.37 -1.08
CA ASN A 15 -12.34 -13.60 0.38
C ASN A 15 -10.98 -13.57 1.11
N ALA A 16 -9.97 -12.94 0.50
CA ALA A 16 -8.68 -12.71 1.15
C ALA A 16 -8.80 -12.08 2.54
N LYS A 17 -7.82 -12.38 3.40
CA LYS A 17 -7.66 -11.68 4.68
C LYS A 17 -6.70 -10.51 4.54
N ILE A 18 -7.17 -9.32 4.94
CA ILE A 18 -6.42 -8.07 4.88
C ILE A 18 -6.09 -7.62 6.31
N ALA A 19 -4.80 -7.45 6.59
CA ALA A 19 -4.31 -6.87 7.83
C ALA A 19 -3.99 -5.38 7.64
N LEU A 20 -4.63 -4.53 8.44
CA LEU A 20 -4.35 -3.10 8.52
C LEU A 20 -3.27 -2.84 9.57
N ILE A 21 -2.20 -2.12 9.20
CA ILE A 21 -1.09 -1.74 10.11
C ILE A 21 -0.75 -0.26 10.00
N SER A 22 -0.08 0.29 11.02
CA SER A 22 0.24 1.73 11.09
C SER A 22 1.75 1.98 11.27
N PRO A 23 2.59 1.65 10.27
CA PRO A 23 4.05 1.68 10.43
C PRO A 23 4.66 3.09 10.36
N SER A 24 3.86 4.12 10.05
CA SER A 24 4.24 5.53 10.11
C SER A 24 3.33 6.30 11.08
N PHE A 25 2.51 7.25 10.62
CA PHE A 25 1.62 8.01 11.48
C PHE A 25 0.48 7.13 12.01
N ARG A 26 0.15 7.28 13.29
CA ARG A 26 -0.66 6.33 14.06
C ARG A 26 -2.07 6.88 14.33
N VAL A 27 -2.84 7.02 13.25
CA VAL A 27 -4.14 7.73 13.25
C VAL A 27 -5.33 6.92 13.78
N ASN A 28 -5.12 5.65 14.17
CA ASN A 28 -6.20 4.71 14.50
C ASN A 28 -7.14 5.23 15.59
N THR A 29 -6.59 5.88 16.62
CA THR A 29 -7.35 6.46 17.73
C THR A 29 -7.77 7.91 17.48
N LEU A 30 -7.13 8.60 16.53
CA LEU A 30 -7.40 10.02 16.22
C LEU A 30 -8.59 10.18 15.27
N VAL A 31 -8.72 9.28 14.28
CA VAL A 31 -9.82 9.29 13.30
C VAL A 31 -10.44 7.89 13.15
N PRO A 32 -11.00 7.32 14.22
CA PRO A 32 -11.51 5.95 14.22
C PRO A 32 -12.65 5.73 13.20
N THR A 33 -13.44 6.77 12.93
CA THR A 33 -14.54 6.72 11.96
C THR A 33 -14.04 6.46 10.53
N ALA A 34 -12.94 7.06 10.12
CA ALA A 34 -12.38 6.86 8.78
C ALA A 34 -11.83 5.43 8.61
N LEU A 35 -11.14 4.92 9.65
CA LEU A 35 -10.69 3.52 9.68
C LEU A 35 -11.87 2.54 9.61
N ALA A 36 -12.94 2.80 10.36
CA ALA A 36 -14.15 1.97 10.35
C ALA A 36 -14.84 1.95 8.98
N ARG A 37 -14.86 3.07 8.26
CA ARG A 37 -15.38 3.13 6.88
C ARG A 37 -14.56 2.23 5.94
N ALA A 38 -13.23 2.33 6.00
CA ALA A 38 -12.35 1.48 5.19
C ALA A 38 -12.53 -0.02 5.48
N GLN A 39 -12.66 -0.38 6.75
CA GLN A 39 -12.95 -1.76 7.16
C GLN A 39 -14.31 -2.23 6.63
N THR A 40 -15.34 -1.39 6.72
CA THR A 40 -16.69 -1.69 6.24
C THR A 40 -16.69 -1.88 4.73
N LEU A 41 -16.02 -0.98 3.99
CA LEU A 41 -15.88 -1.06 2.54
C LEU A 41 -15.23 -2.38 2.11
N LEU A 42 -14.05 -2.70 2.66
CA LEU A 42 -13.34 -3.94 2.35
C LEU A 42 -14.14 -5.19 2.75
N SER A 43 -14.81 -5.17 3.90
CA SER A 43 -15.64 -6.29 4.35
C SER A 43 -16.87 -6.49 3.47
N SER A 44 -17.46 -5.40 2.96
CA SER A 44 -18.61 -5.45 2.04
C SER A 44 -18.27 -6.05 0.68
N LEU A 45 -16.97 -6.10 0.32
CA LEU A 45 -16.45 -6.79 -0.86
C LEU A 45 -16.12 -8.27 -0.60
N GLY A 46 -16.38 -8.78 0.61
CA GLY A 46 -16.16 -10.16 1.01
C GLY A 46 -14.80 -10.45 1.67
N TYR A 47 -13.95 -9.43 1.88
CA TYR A 47 -12.65 -9.63 2.54
C TYR A 47 -12.79 -9.75 4.06
N ALA A 48 -11.95 -10.60 4.67
CA ALA A 48 -11.81 -10.64 6.12
C ALA A 48 -10.81 -9.57 6.58
N VAL A 49 -11.27 -8.52 7.27
CA VAL A 49 -10.41 -7.40 7.66
C VAL A 49 -10.03 -7.49 9.14
N THR A 50 -8.75 -7.36 9.44
CA THR A 50 -8.24 -7.25 10.82
C THR A 50 -7.32 -6.04 10.95
N THR A 51 -7.29 -5.42 12.13
CA THR A 51 -6.35 -4.33 12.43
C THR A 51 -5.35 -4.83 13.45
N ILE A 52 -4.06 -4.80 13.08
CA ILE A 52 -2.96 -5.12 13.97
C ILE A 52 -2.35 -3.78 14.41
N PHE A 53 -2.72 -3.35 15.61
CA PHE A 53 -2.35 -2.05 16.15
C PHE A 53 -2.11 -2.13 17.66
N GLN A 54 -0.95 -1.66 18.10
CA GLN A 54 -0.56 -1.50 19.49
C GLN A 54 -0.37 -0.01 19.79
N PRO A 55 -1.16 0.62 20.67
CA PRO A 55 -0.98 2.04 20.98
C PRO A 55 0.46 2.32 21.46
N ASP A 56 0.94 3.54 21.23
CA ASP A 56 2.24 3.94 21.75
C ASP A 56 2.20 3.88 23.28
N GLY A 57 2.90 2.91 23.86
CA GLY A 57 3.08 2.79 25.31
C GLY A 57 4.35 3.49 25.75
N GLU A 58 4.44 3.90 27.01
CA GLU A 58 5.61 4.60 27.56
C GLU A 58 6.77 3.66 27.97
N ASP A 59 6.66 2.35 27.74
CA ASP A 59 7.65 1.39 28.25
C ASP A 59 8.85 1.17 27.31
N LEU A 60 10.01 1.69 27.70
CA LEU A 60 11.31 1.24 27.21
C LEU A 60 11.68 -0.09 27.90
N ASP A 61 11.72 -1.22 27.17
CA ASP A 61 12.26 -2.51 27.67
C ASP A 61 12.53 -3.52 26.52
N PRO A 62 13.34 -4.58 26.71
CA PRO A 62 14.79 -4.57 26.61
C PRO A 62 15.30 -5.10 25.25
N VAL A 63 16.30 -4.39 24.74
CA VAL A 63 17.41 -4.78 23.84
C VAL A 63 17.32 -6.13 23.09
N LEU A 64 17.35 -6.05 21.76
CA LEU A 64 18.05 -6.96 20.84
C LEU A 64 18.45 -6.08 19.62
N THR A 65 19.69 -5.75 19.27
CA THR A 65 21.02 -6.33 19.40
C THR A 65 22.00 -5.13 19.41
N ALA A 66 23.03 -5.11 20.26
CA ALA A 66 24.03 -4.03 20.41
C ALA A 66 23.73 -2.84 21.37
N GLY A 67 22.93 -3.05 22.41
CA GLY A 67 23.15 -2.31 23.68
C GLY A 67 22.34 -1.03 23.94
N GLU A 68 21.40 -0.64 23.08
CA GLU A 68 20.47 0.47 23.38
C GLU A 68 18.99 0.01 23.36
N PRO A 69 18.14 0.50 24.29
CA PRO A 69 16.71 0.20 24.29
C PRO A 69 16.03 0.72 23.01
N ILE A 70 15.21 -0.12 22.37
CA ILE A 70 14.37 0.31 21.24
C ILE A 70 13.19 1.12 21.78
N PRO A 71 12.95 2.35 21.29
CA PRO A 71 11.75 3.12 21.62
C PRO A 71 10.47 2.31 21.43
N ALA A 72 9.55 2.37 22.39
CA ALA A 72 8.31 1.58 22.41
C ALA A 72 7.51 1.70 21.11
N GLY A 73 7.35 2.92 20.58
CA GLY A 73 6.65 3.15 19.31
C GLY A 73 7.31 2.46 18.11
N ILE A 74 8.65 2.34 18.08
CA ILE A 74 9.37 1.59 17.03
C ILE A 74 9.16 0.09 17.22
N ARG A 75 9.31 -0.40 18.46
CA ARG A 75 9.10 -1.81 18.81
C ARG A 75 7.68 -2.27 18.45
N ASN A 76 6.66 -1.48 18.76
CA ASN A 76 5.26 -1.78 18.48
C ASN A 76 5.00 -1.87 16.97
N ARG A 77 5.48 -0.90 16.20
CA ARG A 77 5.38 -0.92 14.73
C ARG A 77 6.10 -2.11 14.08
N LEU A 78 7.28 -2.49 14.60
CA LEU A 78 7.97 -3.70 14.16
C LEU A 78 7.20 -4.97 14.55
N ALA A 79 6.60 -5.02 15.73
CA ALA A 79 5.78 -6.14 16.17
C ALA A 79 4.52 -6.29 15.31
N GLU A 80 3.90 -5.19 14.89
CA GLU A 80 2.77 -5.20 13.95
C GLU A 80 3.15 -5.78 12.59
N LEU A 81 4.30 -5.35 12.04
CA LEU A 81 4.86 -5.93 10.81
C LEU A 81 5.13 -7.42 10.98
N ARG A 82 5.81 -7.82 12.07
CA ARG A 82 6.08 -9.24 12.37
C ARG A 82 4.80 -10.05 12.46
N ALA A 83 3.79 -9.58 13.20
CA ALA A 83 2.52 -10.28 13.34
C ALA A 83 1.80 -10.44 12.00
N ALA A 84 1.80 -9.39 11.15
CA ALA A 84 1.20 -9.44 9.83
C ALA A 84 1.87 -10.47 8.91
N PHE A 85 3.21 -10.56 8.94
CA PHE A 85 3.96 -11.53 8.14
C PHE A 85 4.00 -12.95 8.74
N ALA A 86 3.91 -13.08 10.07
CA ALA A 86 3.90 -14.37 10.75
C ALA A 86 2.58 -15.12 10.58
N ASP A 87 1.45 -14.41 10.40
CA ASP A 87 0.15 -15.05 10.17
C ASP A 87 0.06 -15.58 8.71
N PRO A 88 0.02 -16.91 8.49
CA PRO A 88 -0.10 -17.48 7.14
C PRO A 88 -1.48 -17.27 6.52
N THR A 89 -2.47 -16.84 7.31
CA THR A 89 -3.83 -16.58 6.82
C THR A 89 -3.99 -15.18 6.25
N VAL A 90 -3.05 -14.25 6.49
CA VAL A 90 -3.09 -12.89 5.94
C VAL A 90 -2.54 -12.88 4.51
N ASP A 91 -3.35 -12.47 3.55
CA ASP A 91 -2.96 -12.38 2.13
C ASP A 91 -2.39 -11.00 1.76
N MET A 92 -2.81 -9.96 2.48
CA MET A 92 -2.45 -8.57 2.20
C MET A 92 -2.25 -7.77 3.48
N VAL A 93 -1.19 -6.97 3.49
CA VAL A 93 -0.88 -5.94 4.48
C VAL A 93 -1.17 -4.58 3.85
N LEU A 94 -2.11 -3.85 4.42
CA LEU A 94 -2.52 -2.52 3.96
C LEU A 94 -2.17 -1.48 5.02
N CYS A 95 -1.35 -0.50 4.65
CA CYS A 95 -1.00 0.58 5.56
C CYS A 95 -2.21 1.49 5.80
N THR A 96 -2.41 1.92 7.04
CA THR A 96 -3.50 2.83 7.40
C THR A 96 -3.30 4.22 6.81
N VAL A 97 -2.09 4.76 6.88
CA VAL A 97 -1.68 6.06 6.30
C VAL A 97 -0.15 6.12 6.19
N GLY A 98 0.37 7.09 5.44
CA GLY A 98 1.78 7.50 5.50
C GLY A 98 2.11 8.29 6.76
N GLY A 99 3.06 9.23 6.69
CA GLY A 99 3.48 10.03 7.84
C GLY A 99 4.89 10.59 7.72
N SER A 100 5.69 10.48 8.78
CA SER A 100 7.07 10.97 8.81
C SER A 100 8.02 10.11 9.65
N THR A 101 7.57 8.95 10.14
CA THR A 101 8.29 8.14 11.12
C THR A 101 8.65 6.73 10.63
N ALA A 102 8.27 6.32 9.41
CA ALA A 102 8.58 4.97 8.91
C ALA A 102 10.09 4.76 8.74
N THR A 103 10.86 5.82 8.49
CA THR A 103 12.33 5.79 8.39
C THR A 103 12.99 5.30 9.69
N GLU A 104 12.37 5.55 10.84
CA GLU A 104 12.86 5.09 12.15
C GLU A 104 12.92 3.56 12.25
N LEU A 105 12.14 2.84 11.44
CA LEU A 105 12.11 1.38 11.44
C LEU A 105 13.31 0.76 10.72
N ILE A 106 14.00 1.50 9.84
CA ILE A 106 15.03 0.92 8.95
C ILE A 106 16.17 0.24 9.70
N PRO A 107 16.84 0.86 10.70
CA PRO A 107 17.98 0.23 11.36
C PRO A 107 17.59 -1.11 12.01
N TYR A 108 16.37 -1.17 12.53
CA TYR A 108 15.84 -2.37 13.17
C TYR A 108 15.38 -3.42 12.17
N LEU A 109 14.80 -3.03 11.03
CA LEU A 109 14.48 -3.95 9.94
C LEU A 109 15.75 -4.59 9.37
N VAL A 110 16.84 -3.83 9.23
CA VAL A 110 18.15 -4.32 8.77
C VAL A 110 18.74 -5.32 9.77
N ALA A 111 18.64 -5.03 11.07
CA ALA A 111 19.13 -5.90 12.14
C ALA A 111 18.24 -7.14 12.39
N ASP A 112 16.96 -7.09 12.01
CA ASP A 112 15.98 -8.13 12.28
C ASP A 112 15.97 -9.23 11.20
N VAL A 113 16.93 -10.13 11.32
CA VAL A 113 17.07 -11.29 10.44
C VAL A 113 15.83 -12.20 10.47
N GLU A 114 15.14 -12.25 11.60
CA GLU A 114 13.97 -13.12 11.78
C GLU A 114 12.75 -12.60 11.03
N LEU A 115 12.46 -11.29 11.11
CA LEU A 115 11.43 -10.68 10.27
C LEU A 115 11.77 -10.81 8.79
N GLN A 116 13.03 -10.61 8.40
CA GLN A 116 13.45 -10.83 7.01
C GLN A 116 13.22 -12.27 6.55
N ARG A 117 13.44 -13.26 7.43
CA ARG A 117 13.15 -14.68 7.17
C ARG A 117 11.64 -14.92 7.02
N LEU A 118 10.82 -14.39 7.95
CA LEU A 118 9.36 -14.48 7.89
C LEU A 118 8.80 -13.91 6.58
N ILE A 119 9.28 -12.75 6.14
CA ILE A 119 8.87 -12.14 4.87
C ILE A 119 9.22 -13.03 3.66
N LYS A 120 10.39 -13.67 3.68
CA LYS A 120 10.84 -14.57 2.60
C LYS A 120 10.03 -15.86 2.54
N GLU A 121 9.66 -16.41 3.69
CA GLU A 121 8.88 -17.65 3.79
C GLU A 121 7.38 -17.44 3.56
N ASN A 122 6.87 -16.24 3.92
CA ASN A 122 5.47 -15.88 3.77
C ASN A 122 5.30 -14.55 3.00
N PRO A 123 5.69 -14.51 1.70
CA PRO A 123 5.52 -13.31 0.90
C PRO A 123 4.05 -13.02 0.68
N LYS A 124 3.65 -11.79 1.04
CA LYS A 124 2.28 -11.30 0.91
C LYS A 124 2.26 -9.91 0.29
N ILE A 125 1.09 -9.53 -0.20
CA ILE A 125 0.89 -8.21 -0.78
C ILE A 125 1.14 -7.16 0.32
N PHE A 126 1.91 -6.13 0.02
CA PHE A 126 2.15 -5.00 0.91
C PHE A 126 1.81 -3.70 0.17
N VAL A 127 0.87 -2.92 0.70
CA VAL A 127 0.31 -1.73 0.06
C VAL A 127 0.43 -0.51 0.96
N GLY A 128 0.82 0.61 0.36
CA GLY A 128 0.76 1.94 0.95
C GLY A 128 1.48 2.96 0.08
N TYR A 129 1.48 4.23 0.49
CA TYR A 129 2.14 5.31 -0.26
C TYR A 129 2.76 6.36 0.67
N SER A 130 3.34 7.41 0.10
CA SER A 130 3.96 8.52 0.84
C SER A 130 5.14 8.02 1.68
N ASP A 131 5.21 8.30 2.98
CA ASP A 131 6.29 7.85 3.87
C ASP A 131 6.51 6.33 3.87
N ILE A 132 5.49 5.54 3.49
CA ILE A 132 5.62 4.09 3.30
C ILE A 132 6.61 3.72 2.18
N THR A 133 6.97 4.67 1.30
CA THR A 133 8.03 4.52 0.28
C THR A 133 9.29 3.89 0.85
N VAL A 134 9.69 4.30 2.05
CA VAL A 134 10.91 3.79 2.68
C VAL A 134 10.84 2.29 3.00
N LEU A 135 9.64 1.80 3.33
CA LEU A 135 9.39 0.37 3.55
C LEU A 135 9.33 -0.39 2.24
N HIS A 136 8.77 0.19 1.18
CA HIS A 136 8.81 -0.43 -0.16
C HIS A 136 10.26 -0.68 -0.61
N TRP A 137 11.13 0.31 -0.43
CA TRP A 137 12.56 0.15 -0.71
C TRP A 137 13.24 -0.85 0.20
N SER A 138 13.00 -0.77 1.51
CA SER A 138 13.65 -1.63 2.51
C SER A 138 13.26 -3.09 2.35
N LEU A 139 11.97 -3.38 2.16
CA LEU A 139 11.46 -4.74 1.93
C LEU A 139 12.06 -5.33 0.66
N ARG A 140 12.09 -4.56 -0.44
CA ARG A 140 12.75 -5.00 -1.68
C ARG A 140 14.24 -5.23 -1.49
N ALA A 141 14.92 -4.32 -0.80
CA ALA A 141 16.37 -4.37 -0.60
C ALA A 141 16.81 -5.55 0.27
N LEU A 142 16.08 -5.83 1.35
CA LEU A 142 16.46 -6.83 2.35
C LEU A 142 15.94 -8.24 1.99
N THR A 143 14.78 -8.32 1.35
CA THR A 143 14.07 -9.60 1.17
C THR A 143 13.83 -9.98 -0.29
N GLY A 144 13.89 -9.01 -1.20
CA GLY A 144 13.50 -9.19 -2.59
C GLY A 144 12.00 -8.98 -2.85
N LEU A 145 11.17 -8.80 -1.79
CA LEU A 145 9.72 -8.66 -1.91
C LEU A 145 9.35 -7.50 -2.84
N ARG A 146 8.50 -7.79 -3.83
CA ARG A 146 7.81 -6.79 -4.63
C ARG A 146 6.56 -6.33 -3.88
N THR A 147 6.48 -5.03 -3.68
CA THR A 147 5.38 -4.36 -2.99
C THR A 147 4.63 -3.45 -3.96
N PHE A 148 3.50 -2.89 -3.51
CA PHE A 148 2.61 -2.09 -4.34
C PHE A 148 2.48 -0.69 -3.76
N TYR A 149 2.85 0.31 -4.53
CA TYR A 149 2.59 1.71 -4.19
C TYR A 149 1.13 2.02 -4.52
N GLY A 150 0.30 2.21 -3.49
CA GLY A 150 -1.15 2.25 -3.66
C GLY A 150 -1.86 2.93 -2.48
N PRO A 151 -3.20 3.03 -2.54
CA PRO A 151 -3.98 3.76 -1.54
C PRO A 151 -3.80 3.16 -0.14
N CYS A 152 -3.92 4.01 0.86
CA CYS A 152 -3.92 3.65 2.27
C CYS A 152 -5.38 3.54 2.78
N ALA A 153 -5.56 2.77 3.86
CA ALA A 153 -6.90 2.49 4.37
C ALA A 153 -7.64 3.76 4.81
N VAL A 154 -6.99 4.67 5.53
CA VAL A 154 -7.67 5.86 6.09
C VAL A 154 -7.77 6.99 5.07
N SER A 155 -6.70 7.24 4.32
CA SER A 155 -6.60 8.41 3.43
C SER A 155 -7.50 8.33 2.20
N GLU A 156 -7.65 7.15 1.58
CA GLU A 156 -8.46 7.01 0.37
C GLU A 156 -9.66 6.09 0.61
N LEU A 157 -9.45 4.90 1.18
CA LEU A 157 -10.54 3.92 1.39
C LEU A 157 -11.46 4.28 2.55
N GLY A 158 -11.03 5.23 3.39
CA GLY A 158 -11.75 5.72 4.54
C GLY A 158 -12.49 7.01 4.26
N GLU A 159 -12.54 7.50 3.02
CA GLU A 159 -13.26 8.73 2.65
C GLU A 159 -14.76 8.62 2.96
N ALA A 160 -15.40 9.74 3.30
CA ALA A 160 -16.80 9.79 3.73
C ALA A 160 -17.75 9.83 2.52
N VAL A 161 -17.81 8.74 1.74
CA VAL A 161 -18.60 8.67 0.51
C VAL A 161 -19.64 7.55 0.55
N THR A 162 -20.62 7.61 -0.33
CA THR A 162 -21.75 6.66 -0.40
C THR A 162 -21.51 5.46 -1.32
N SER A 163 -20.27 5.24 -1.76
CA SER A 163 -19.88 4.17 -2.69
C SER A 163 -20.37 2.79 -2.25
N THR A 164 -20.79 1.98 -3.23
CA THR A 164 -21.26 0.61 -2.99
C THR A 164 -20.34 -0.39 -3.69
N PRO A 165 -20.20 -1.64 -3.19
CA PRO A 165 -19.41 -2.70 -3.84
C PRO A 165 -19.64 -2.88 -5.34
N ALA A 166 -20.87 -2.60 -5.81
CA ALA A 166 -21.22 -2.70 -7.22
C ALA A 166 -20.41 -1.72 -8.09
N SER A 167 -20.22 -0.47 -7.66
CA SER A 167 -19.53 0.57 -8.44
C SER A 167 -18.07 0.24 -8.70
N VAL A 168 -17.41 -0.42 -7.75
CA VAL A 168 -16.01 -0.85 -7.85
C VAL A 168 -15.82 -1.94 -8.90
N SER A 169 -16.71 -2.95 -8.91
CA SER A 169 -16.61 -4.08 -9.84
C SER A 169 -16.93 -3.70 -11.29
N SER A 170 -17.77 -2.69 -11.47
CA SER A 170 -18.19 -2.16 -12.78
C SER A 170 -17.51 -0.83 -13.11
N PHE A 171 -16.41 -0.48 -12.43
CA PHE A 171 -15.78 0.82 -12.59
C PHE A 171 -15.26 0.98 -14.03
N ASP A 172 -15.80 1.98 -14.75
CA ASP A 172 -15.38 2.28 -16.11
C ASP A 172 -14.22 3.28 -16.11
N PHE A 173 -13.01 2.76 -16.29
CA PHE A 173 -11.79 3.56 -16.38
C PHE A 173 -11.70 4.45 -17.63
N SER A 174 -12.59 4.29 -18.61
CA SER A 174 -12.63 5.11 -19.83
C SER A 174 -13.47 6.37 -19.70
N GLN A 175 -14.26 6.48 -18.63
CA GLN A 175 -15.16 7.60 -18.43
C GLN A 175 -14.38 8.89 -18.11
N GLU A 176 -14.58 9.92 -18.92
CA GLU A 176 -13.90 11.20 -18.76
C GLU A 176 -14.67 12.05 -17.72
N TYR A 177 -14.12 12.16 -16.50
CA TYR A 177 -14.67 13.02 -15.46
C TYR A 177 -14.18 14.46 -15.63
N THR A 178 -15.11 15.39 -15.83
CA THR A 178 -14.90 16.83 -15.97
C THR A 178 -15.64 17.58 -14.86
N GLU A 179 -15.27 18.83 -14.55
CA GLU A 179 -16.05 19.62 -13.59
C GLU A 179 -17.53 19.78 -13.99
N SER A 180 -17.85 19.64 -15.28
CA SER A 180 -19.21 19.74 -15.81
C SER A 180 -20.06 18.48 -15.65
N ASN A 181 -19.48 17.30 -15.38
CA ASN A 181 -20.21 16.06 -15.14
C ASN A 181 -20.01 15.49 -13.73
N LYS A 182 -19.28 16.22 -12.87
CA LYS A 182 -19.07 15.90 -11.47
C LYS A 182 -20.38 16.12 -10.70
N THR A 183 -20.99 15.03 -10.22
CA THR A 183 -21.95 15.12 -9.13
C THR A 183 -21.21 15.48 -7.84
N GLU A 184 -21.74 16.43 -7.06
CA GLU A 184 -21.17 16.73 -5.74
C GLU A 184 -21.19 15.45 -4.88
N ASP A 185 -20.02 15.05 -4.39
CA ASP A 185 -19.83 13.95 -3.42
C ASP A 185 -20.21 12.53 -3.92
N ASP A 186 -19.66 12.11 -5.06
CA ASP A 186 -20.02 10.84 -5.71
C ASP A 186 -19.12 9.64 -5.37
N GLY A 187 -18.10 9.82 -4.52
CA GLY A 187 -17.18 8.73 -4.17
C GLY A 187 -16.20 8.31 -5.26
N TYR A 188 -16.16 9.01 -6.40
CA TYR A 188 -15.36 8.63 -7.56
C TYR A 188 -13.89 8.34 -7.23
N LEU A 189 -13.24 9.19 -6.43
CA LEU A 189 -11.81 9.00 -6.10
C LEU A 189 -11.57 7.72 -5.30
N GLN A 190 -12.43 7.43 -4.33
CA GLN A 190 -12.35 6.18 -3.56
C GLN A 190 -12.54 4.97 -4.48
N ASP A 191 -13.55 5.02 -5.35
CA ASP A 191 -13.87 3.95 -6.28
C ASP A 191 -12.75 3.73 -7.29
N PHE A 192 -12.19 4.80 -7.85
CA PHE A 192 -11.04 4.76 -8.75
C PHE A 192 -9.85 4.08 -8.08
N HIS A 193 -9.48 4.53 -6.88
CA HIS A 193 -8.33 3.98 -6.16
C HIS A 193 -8.54 2.51 -5.79
N LEU A 194 -9.73 2.15 -5.32
CA LEU A 194 -10.07 0.79 -4.93
C LEU A 194 -10.13 -0.15 -6.14
N ALA A 195 -10.83 0.24 -7.21
CA ALA A 195 -10.93 -0.55 -8.43
C ALA A 195 -9.55 -0.78 -9.05
N HIS A 196 -8.71 0.26 -9.11
CA HIS A 196 -7.36 0.15 -9.66
C HIS A 196 -6.48 -0.78 -8.81
N LEU A 197 -6.57 -0.68 -7.49
CA LEU A 197 -5.85 -1.57 -6.58
C LEU A 197 -6.29 -3.03 -6.78
N LEU A 198 -7.59 -3.31 -6.74
CA LEU A 198 -8.11 -4.67 -6.85
C LEU A 198 -7.83 -5.29 -8.23
N GLN A 199 -7.96 -4.52 -9.31
CA GLN A 199 -7.58 -4.99 -10.64
C GLN A 199 -6.10 -5.38 -10.68
N THR A 200 -5.22 -4.54 -10.11
CA THR A 200 -3.77 -4.81 -10.08
C THR A 200 -3.42 -6.05 -9.27
N LEU A 201 -4.09 -6.27 -8.14
CA LEU A 201 -3.75 -7.34 -7.19
C LEU A 201 -4.43 -8.67 -7.49
N SER A 202 -5.62 -8.66 -8.09
CA SER A 202 -6.46 -9.86 -8.24
C SER A 202 -6.34 -10.53 -9.61
N THR A 203 -5.90 -9.84 -10.66
CA THR A 203 -5.75 -10.42 -12.00
C THR A 203 -4.27 -10.63 -12.37
N PRO A 204 -3.72 -11.85 -12.23
CA PRO A 204 -2.34 -12.14 -12.59
C PRO A 204 -2.10 -12.33 -14.10
N THR A 205 -3.15 -12.31 -14.93
CA THR A 205 -3.04 -12.64 -16.35
C THR A 205 -2.36 -11.49 -17.12
N PRO A 206 -1.22 -11.74 -17.79
CA PRO A 206 -0.73 -10.81 -18.79
C PRO A 206 -1.71 -10.87 -19.95
N THR A 207 -2.61 -9.88 -20.04
CA THR A 207 -3.47 -9.79 -21.22
C THR A 207 -2.57 -9.61 -22.44
N THR A 208 -2.72 -10.51 -23.40
CA THR A 208 -2.05 -10.46 -24.71
C THR A 208 -2.40 -9.19 -25.49
N THR A 209 -3.53 -8.59 -25.14
CA THR A 209 -3.91 -7.24 -25.52
C THR A 209 -3.45 -6.28 -24.42
N PRO A 210 -2.70 -5.21 -24.72
CA PRO A 210 -2.44 -4.18 -23.74
C PRO A 210 -3.81 -3.65 -23.27
N ILE A 211 -4.23 -3.99 -22.05
CA ILE A 211 -5.31 -3.25 -21.40
C ILE A 211 -4.73 -1.84 -21.25
N PRO A 212 -5.39 -0.80 -21.78
CA PRO A 212 -4.97 0.57 -21.54
C PRO A 212 -4.84 0.74 -20.03
N ILE A 213 -3.63 0.99 -19.53
CA ILE A 213 -3.43 1.22 -18.10
C ILE A 213 -4.31 2.42 -17.76
N PRO A 214 -5.36 2.25 -16.92
CA PRO A 214 -6.20 3.35 -16.53
C PRO A 214 -5.35 4.46 -15.95
N ARG A 215 -5.51 5.68 -16.45
CA ARG A 215 -4.83 6.83 -15.89
C ARG A 215 -5.83 7.76 -15.27
N SER A 216 -5.47 8.26 -14.09
CA SER A 216 -6.18 9.41 -13.55
C SER A 216 -6.04 10.56 -14.54
N THR A 217 -7.17 11.00 -15.09
CA THR A 217 -7.28 12.23 -15.89
C THR A 217 -6.92 13.47 -15.07
N TYR A 218 -6.87 13.36 -13.74
CA TYR A 218 -6.56 14.45 -12.81
C TYR A 218 -5.05 14.54 -12.49
N TYR A 219 -4.45 13.44 -12.03
CA TYR A 219 -3.05 13.46 -11.54
C TYR A 219 -2.01 13.11 -12.60
N ALA A 220 -2.38 12.37 -13.65
CA ALA A 220 -1.44 11.92 -14.68
C ALA A 220 -2.09 11.85 -16.09
N PRO A 221 -2.64 12.97 -16.60
CA PRO A 221 -3.37 12.98 -17.88
C PRO A 221 -2.48 12.66 -19.10
N ILE A 222 -1.16 12.85 -18.99
CA ILE A 222 -0.22 12.72 -20.11
C ILE A 222 0.91 11.75 -19.74
N THR A 223 1.32 10.87 -20.67
CA THR A 223 2.54 10.07 -20.47
C THR A 223 3.72 11.03 -20.45
N CYS A 224 4.44 11.11 -19.34
CA CYS A 224 5.71 11.84 -19.36
C CYS A 224 6.57 11.27 -20.50
N PRO A 225 7.14 12.10 -21.39
CA PRO A 225 7.93 11.64 -22.54
C PRO A 225 9.08 10.68 -22.17
N TYR A 226 9.48 10.70 -20.89
CA TYR A 226 10.45 9.77 -20.31
C TYR A 226 10.02 8.30 -20.36
N PHE A 227 8.73 8.00 -20.21
CA PHE A 227 8.19 6.64 -20.21
C PHE A 227 7.74 6.16 -21.60
N LEU A 228 7.89 6.99 -22.63
CA LEU A 228 7.64 6.61 -24.01
C LEU A 228 8.84 5.81 -24.56
N SER A 229 8.56 4.80 -25.39
CA SER A 229 9.59 4.05 -26.12
C SER A 229 10.55 5.02 -26.85
N PRO A 230 11.85 4.71 -26.98
CA PRO A 230 12.79 5.56 -27.72
C PRO A 230 12.30 5.94 -29.12
N SER A 231 11.59 5.05 -29.80
CA SER A 231 11.00 5.26 -31.13
C SER A 231 9.87 6.30 -31.18
N THR A 232 9.30 6.66 -30.03
CA THR A 232 8.21 7.64 -29.89
C THR A 232 8.67 8.98 -29.31
N ARG A 233 9.98 9.16 -29.05
CA ARG A 233 10.54 10.46 -28.64
C ARG A 233 10.72 11.36 -29.87
N THR A 234 9.81 12.30 -30.06
CA THR A 234 9.89 13.31 -31.13
C THR A 234 10.61 14.60 -30.69
N SER A 235 10.91 14.76 -29.40
CA SER A 235 11.53 15.99 -28.88
C SER A 235 13.06 15.88 -28.84
N THR A 236 13.73 16.76 -29.58
CA THR A 236 15.19 16.97 -29.59
C THR A 236 15.65 18.04 -28.60
N THR A 237 14.75 18.56 -27.76
CA THR A 237 15.06 19.67 -26.85
C THR A 237 15.88 19.16 -25.66
N PRO A 238 17.10 19.68 -25.41
CA PRO A 238 17.88 19.29 -24.24
C PRO A 238 17.14 19.70 -22.96
N ARG A 239 16.94 18.76 -22.03
CA ARG A 239 16.41 19.08 -20.71
C ARG A 239 17.51 19.74 -19.88
N ALA A 240 17.32 21.00 -19.52
CA ALA A 240 18.03 21.58 -18.39
C ALA A 240 17.56 20.84 -17.12
N LEU A 241 18.50 20.29 -16.37
CA LEU A 241 18.24 19.74 -15.04
C LEU A 241 17.94 20.93 -14.11
N LEU A 242 16.72 20.97 -13.58
CA LEU A 242 16.43 21.67 -12.33
C LEU A 242 16.90 20.78 -11.17
#